data_AF-A0A8H6YXY9-F1
#
_entry.id   AF-A0A8H6YXY9-F1
#
_cell.length_a   1.000
_cell.length_b   1.000
_cell.length_c   1.000
_cell.angle_alpha   90.00
_cell.angle_beta   90.00
_cell.angle_gamma   90.00
#
_symmetry.space_group_name_H-M   'P 1'
#
loop_
_entity.id
_entity.type
_entity.pdbx_description
1 polymer ?
#
loop_
_entity_poly.entity_id
_entity_poly.type
_entity_poly.pdbx_seq_one_letter_code
_entity_poly.pdbx_strand_id
1 'polypeptide(L)'
;MHRKLPDFCRSLAATPSMFFAPDAVDFPKRFTLDGEPFHDRNVFLAAQALAPQLPDLTRMISAMFSGAAVTWIRFTPEFAIDGPIDLIPRSILPKLYIPSTNDHNEGPLGSYRVHIRYHPNSTPESFSALERYRRNNTESFAAKYITAEDLLYVMREVRKEDASGANVAFRQAVVEELERKARVQREKVRMATEKKQKREELLRATGLEQDREKIRKMTVPQLKQQYDVYKLIIKDTVILKTTLVSIPRRQDKLDAVLAALERYQENLRTDVIPATSTSQCVTDTPEMDSDTEMVDAEGDEFADEAEEEELYH
;
A
#
# COMPACT_ATOMS: atom_id res chain seq x y z
N MET A 1 -20.40 -25.79 9.87
CA MET A 1 -19.21 -25.09 10.39
C MET A 1 -19.48 -23.60 10.61
N HIS A 2 -19.91 -22.86 9.58
CA HIS A 2 -20.13 -21.40 9.63
C HIS A 2 -21.06 -20.91 10.76
N ARG A 3 -22.12 -21.66 11.10
CA ARG A 3 -23.03 -21.35 12.22
C ARG A 3 -22.35 -21.24 13.59
N LYS A 4 -21.26 -21.99 13.80
CA LYS A 4 -20.56 -22.08 15.08
C LYS A 4 -19.48 -21.00 15.23
N LEU A 5 -19.12 -20.30 14.15
CA LEU A 5 -18.02 -19.32 14.14
C LEU A 5 -18.22 -18.17 15.15
N PRO A 6 -19.39 -17.51 15.23
CA PRO A 6 -19.59 -16.43 16.18
C PRO A 6 -19.44 -16.90 17.63
N ASP A 7 -20.06 -18.02 17.98
CA ASP A 7 -20.01 -18.57 19.34
C ASP A 7 -18.63 -19.09 19.71
N PHE A 8 -17.92 -19.70 18.76
CA PHE A 8 -16.54 -20.09 18.91
C PHE A 8 -15.66 -18.86 19.20
N CYS A 9 -15.75 -17.79 18.41
CA CYS A 9 -14.99 -16.56 18.64
C CYS A 9 -15.32 -15.93 20.02
N ARG A 10 -16.60 -15.91 20.42
CA ARG A 10 -17.00 -15.42 21.76
C ARG A 10 -16.38 -16.25 22.88
N SER A 11 -16.32 -17.58 22.73
CA SER A 11 -15.72 -18.47 23.73
C SER A 11 -14.22 -18.21 23.89
N LEU A 12 -13.51 -17.97 22.79
CA LEU A 12 -12.09 -17.60 22.80
C LEU A 12 -11.86 -16.22 23.40
N ALA A 13 -12.76 -15.27 23.13
CA ALA A 13 -12.68 -13.92 23.66
C ALA A 13 -12.93 -13.85 25.18
N ALA A 14 -13.81 -14.71 25.70
CA ALA A 14 -14.17 -14.78 27.12
C ALA A 14 -13.08 -15.46 27.97
N THR A 15 -12.32 -16.38 27.38
CA THR A 15 -11.32 -17.19 28.09
C THR A 15 -9.97 -17.28 27.36
N PRO A 16 -9.35 -16.13 27.03
CA PRO A 16 -8.09 -16.07 26.28
C PRO A 16 -6.89 -16.70 27.02
N SER A 17 -6.91 -16.77 28.35
CA SER A 17 -5.85 -17.40 29.15
C SER A 17 -5.73 -18.91 28.91
N MET A 18 -6.81 -19.57 28.45
CA MET A 18 -6.79 -21.00 28.18
C MET A 18 -5.85 -21.39 27.03
N PHE A 19 -5.53 -20.49 26.11
CA PHE A 19 -4.54 -20.74 25.05
C PHE A 19 -3.14 -21.05 25.61
N PHE A 20 -2.85 -20.54 26.80
CA PHE A 20 -1.54 -20.64 27.43
C PHE A 20 -1.49 -21.68 28.55
N ALA A 21 -2.58 -22.42 28.77
CA ALA A 21 -2.60 -23.48 29.76
C ALA A 21 -1.68 -24.65 29.32
N PRO A 22 -0.92 -25.28 30.21
CA PRO A 22 0.01 -26.37 29.86
C PRO A 22 -0.65 -27.55 29.16
N ASP A 23 -1.95 -27.76 29.38
CA ASP A 23 -2.78 -28.82 28.84
C ASP A 23 -3.59 -28.40 27.60
N ALA A 24 -3.47 -27.14 27.14
CA ALA A 24 -4.26 -26.61 26.02
C ALA A 24 -4.12 -27.42 24.73
N VAL A 25 -2.92 -27.96 24.49
CA VAL A 25 -2.59 -28.77 23.30
C VAL A 25 -3.32 -30.12 23.30
N ASP A 26 -3.74 -30.61 24.47
CA ASP A 26 -4.38 -31.92 24.65
C ASP A 26 -5.91 -31.86 24.52
N PHE A 27 -6.48 -30.65 24.38
CA PHE A 27 -7.92 -30.43 24.24
C PHE A 27 -8.28 -29.64 22.95
N PRO A 28 -7.99 -30.19 21.75
CA PRO A 28 -8.19 -29.49 20.48
C PRO A 28 -9.62 -29.00 20.28
N LYS A 29 -10.63 -29.76 20.73
CA LYS A 29 -12.05 -29.40 20.67
C LYS A 29 -12.42 -28.03 21.27
N ARG A 30 -11.58 -27.47 22.14
CA ARG A 30 -11.79 -26.14 22.74
C ARG A 30 -11.21 -24.99 21.91
N PHE A 31 -10.29 -25.29 21.00
CA PHE A 31 -9.45 -24.28 20.32
C PHE A 31 -9.42 -24.42 18.80
N THR A 32 -10.00 -25.49 18.26
CA THR A 32 -10.19 -25.71 16.82
C THR A 32 -11.67 -25.74 16.49
N LEU A 33 -12.07 -25.10 15.40
CA LEU A 33 -13.47 -24.94 15.01
C LEU A 33 -14.13 -26.26 14.56
N ASP A 34 -13.36 -27.15 13.96
CA ASP A 34 -13.74 -28.50 13.54
C ASP A 34 -13.60 -29.53 14.67
N GLY A 35 -12.75 -29.24 15.66
CA GLY A 35 -12.47 -30.12 16.79
C GLY A 35 -11.34 -31.11 16.51
N GLU A 36 -10.65 -30.94 15.37
CA GLU A 36 -9.53 -31.77 14.95
C GLU A 36 -8.22 -31.33 15.64
N PRO A 37 -7.22 -32.21 15.76
CA PRO A 37 -5.91 -31.82 16.29
C PRO A 37 -5.29 -30.67 15.52
N PHE A 38 -4.50 -29.84 16.22
CA PHE A 38 -3.71 -28.80 15.56
C PHE A 38 -2.76 -29.40 14.52
N HIS A 39 -2.69 -28.78 13.34
CA HIS A 39 -1.76 -29.20 12.28
C HIS A 39 -0.30 -29.09 12.70
N ASP A 40 0.04 -28.05 13.48
CA ASP A 40 1.38 -27.88 14.05
C ASP A 40 1.28 -27.55 15.54
N ARG A 41 1.68 -28.50 16.37
CA ARG A 41 1.70 -28.37 17.84
C ARG A 41 2.78 -27.39 18.31
N ASN A 42 3.83 -27.15 17.52
CA ASN A 42 4.95 -26.30 17.90
C ASN A 42 4.53 -24.83 17.99
N VAL A 43 3.56 -24.40 17.19
CA VAL A 43 3.03 -23.03 17.21
C VAL A 43 2.47 -22.68 18.58
N PHE A 44 1.75 -23.60 19.23
CA PHE A 44 1.19 -23.40 20.57
C PHE A 44 2.28 -23.36 21.64
N LEU A 45 3.26 -24.26 21.56
CA LEU A 45 4.39 -24.29 22.49
C LEU A 45 5.23 -23.01 22.40
N ALA A 46 5.49 -22.53 21.18
CA ALA A 46 6.20 -21.27 20.96
C ALA A 46 5.39 -20.07 21.49
N ALA A 47 4.08 -20.04 21.23
CA ALA A 47 3.20 -19.00 21.75
C ALA A 47 3.15 -19.00 23.29
N GLN A 48 3.14 -20.17 23.93
CA GLN A 48 3.22 -20.33 25.38
C GLN A 48 4.55 -19.83 25.96
N ALA A 49 5.67 -20.14 25.31
CA ALA A 49 6.98 -19.67 25.74
C ALA A 49 7.13 -18.14 25.62
N LEU A 50 6.46 -17.53 24.64
CA LEU A 50 6.52 -16.08 24.39
C LEU A 50 5.49 -15.30 25.21
N ALA A 51 4.38 -15.92 25.63
CA ALA A 51 3.29 -15.26 26.34
C ALA A 51 3.72 -14.44 27.58
N PRO A 52 4.66 -14.89 28.44
CA PRO A 52 5.11 -14.10 29.59
C PRO A 52 5.84 -12.81 29.22
N GLN A 53 6.38 -12.72 27.99
CA GLN A 53 7.16 -11.57 27.51
C GLN A 53 6.28 -10.53 26.80
N LEU A 54 5.00 -10.84 26.56
CA LEU A 54 4.08 -10.00 25.81
C LEU A 54 3.04 -9.38 26.76
N PRO A 55 3.23 -8.11 27.17
CA PRO A 55 2.24 -7.42 27.98
C PRO A 55 0.91 -7.34 27.22
N ASP A 56 -0.20 -7.43 27.95
CA ASP A 56 -1.57 -7.33 27.42
C ASP A 56 -1.97 -8.37 26.36
N LEU A 57 -1.19 -9.44 26.11
CA LEU A 57 -1.49 -10.46 25.10
C LEU A 57 -2.91 -11.05 25.25
N THR A 58 -3.30 -11.36 26.49
CA THR A 58 -4.65 -11.86 26.82
C THR A 58 -5.75 -10.87 26.44
N ARG A 59 -5.50 -9.57 26.64
CA ARG A 59 -6.43 -8.49 26.30
C ARG A 59 -6.50 -8.29 24.78
N MET A 60 -5.38 -8.40 24.07
CA MET A 60 -5.32 -8.35 22.61
C MET A 60 -6.12 -9.51 21.99
N ILE A 61 -5.94 -10.73 22.48
CA ILE A 61 -6.69 -11.91 22.02
C ILE A 61 -8.19 -11.72 22.27
N SER A 62 -8.57 -11.26 23.46
CA SER A 62 -9.96 -10.96 23.79
C SER A 62 -10.56 -9.92 22.84
N ALA A 63 -9.86 -8.81 22.59
CA ALA A 63 -10.31 -7.75 21.70
C ALA A 63 -10.44 -8.23 20.24
N MET A 64 -9.44 -8.96 19.75
CA MET A 64 -9.42 -9.52 18.39
C MET A 64 -10.61 -10.45 18.16
N PHE A 65 -10.82 -11.44 19.04
CA PHE A 65 -11.90 -12.40 18.88
C PHE A 65 -13.29 -11.80 19.14
N SER A 66 -13.39 -10.78 19.99
CA SER A 66 -14.63 -10.01 20.16
C SER A 66 -15.00 -9.27 18.87
N GLY A 67 -14.03 -8.60 18.24
CA GLY A 67 -14.21 -7.95 16.94
C GLY A 67 -14.56 -8.96 15.84
N ALA A 68 -13.84 -10.08 15.78
CA ALA A 68 -14.10 -11.14 14.83
C ALA A 68 -15.51 -11.73 14.97
N ALA A 69 -16.00 -11.94 16.20
CA ALA A 69 -17.35 -12.46 16.44
C ALA A 69 -18.44 -11.52 15.85
N VAL A 70 -18.29 -10.20 16.04
CA VAL A 70 -19.21 -9.21 15.47
C VAL A 70 -19.19 -9.26 13.94
N THR A 71 -18.00 -9.34 13.37
CA THR A 71 -17.79 -9.38 11.92
C THR A 71 -18.37 -10.66 11.32
N TRP A 72 -18.14 -11.83 11.93
CA TRP A 72 -18.69 -13.09 11.46
C TRP A 72 -20.22 -13.11 11.45
N ILE A 73 -20.89 -12.49 12.43
CA ILE A 73 -22.36 -12.37 12.42
C ILE A 73 -22.85 -11.66 11.15
N ARG A 74 -22.13 -10.64 10.68
CA ARG A 74 -22.47 -9.91 9.45
C ARG A 74 -22.20 -10.73 8.19
N PHE A 75 -21.19 -11.60 8.21
CA PHE A 75 -20.76 -12.41 7.06
C PHE A 75 -21.40 -13.79 6.97
N THR A 76 -22.07 -14.27 8.03
CA THR A 76 -22.74 -15.58 8.01
C THR A 76 -24.28 -15.57 8.15
N PRO A 77 -25.04 -14.50 7.81
CA PRO A 77 -26.50 -14.51 7.98
C PRO A 77 -27.17 -15.55 7.08
N GLU A 78 -26.60 -15.77 5.88
CA GLU A 78 -27.07 -16.77 4.92
C GLU A 78 -26.99 -18.21 5.42
N PHE A 79 -26.12 -18.47 6.40
CA PHE A 79 -25.95 -19.78 7.02
C PHE A 79 -26.86 -19.98 8.24
N ALA A 80 -27.73 -19.04 8.62
CA ALA A 80 -28.66 -19.22 9.74
C ALA A 80 -29.59 -20.43 9.54
N ILE A 81 -30.20 -20.90 10.62
CA ILE A 81 -31.32 -21.86 10.53
C ILE A 81 -32.46 -21.16 9.80
N ASP A 82 -33.08 -21.84 8.82
CA ASP A 82 -34.06 -21.25 7.89
C ASP A 82 -33.50 -20.10 7.03
N GLY A 83 -32.17 -19.94 7.00
CA GLY A 83 -31.50 -18.98 6.13
C GLY A 83 -31.52 -19.42 4.66
N PRO A 84 -31.20 -18.52 3.72
CA PRO A 84 -31.15 -18.81 2.29
C PRO A 84 -30.43 -20.11 1.93
N ILE A 85 -29.31 -20.44 2.59
CA ILE A 85 -28.56 -21.67 2.31
C ILE A 85 -29.23 -22.92 2.91
N ASP A 86 -29.87 -22.80 4.08
CA ASP A 86 -30.57 -23.90 4.76
C ASP A 86 -31.84 -24.32 4.03
N LEU A 87 -32.50 -23.35 3.38
CA LEU A 87 -33.72 -23.55 2.59
C LEU A 87 -33.44 -24.19 1.22
N ILE A 88 -32.19 -24.24 0.76
CA ILE A 88 -31.87 -24.84 -0.55
C ILE A 88 -32.05 -26.35 -0.46
N PRO A 89 -32.87 -26.94 -1.37
CA PRO A 89 -32.99 -28.39 -1.45
C PRO A 89 -31.63 -29.07 -1.61
N ARG A 90 -31.40 -30.15 -0.86
CA ARG A 90 -30.12 -30.90 -0.92
C ARG A 90 -29.76 -31.43 -2.30
N SER A 91 -30.74 -31.59 -3.19
CA SER A 91 -30.54 -31.99 -4.59
C SER A 91 -29.96 -30.89 -5.48
N ILE A 92 -30.07 -29.62 -5.06
CA ILE A 92 -29.60 -28.43 -5.79
C ILE A 92 -28.23 -27.99 -5.30
N LEU A 93 -27.90 -28.20 -4.01
CA LEU A 93 -26.60 -27.82 -3.44
C LEU A 93 -25.37 -28.24 -4.27
N PRO A 94 -25.28 -29.48 -4.81
CA PRO A 94 -24.13 -29.90 -5.62
C PRO A 94 -24.07 -29.21 -7.00
N LYS A 95 -25.17 -28.61 -7.45
CA LYS A 95 -25.30 -27.93 -8.74
C LYS A 95 -25.15 -26.42 -8.61
N LEU A 96 -25.18 -25.89 -7.39
CA LEU A 96 -25.12 -24.46 -7.14
C LEU A 96 -23.65 -24.00 -7.16
N TYR A 97 -23.36 -23.04 -8.02
CA TYR A 97 -22.07 -22.37 -8.01
C TYR A 97 -22.07 -21.34 -6.88
N ILE A 98 -21.36 -21.66 -5.78
CA ILE A 98 -21.08 -20.71 -4.70
C ILE A 98 -19.58 -20.40 -4.81
N PRO A 99 -19.18 -19.15 -5.14
CA PRO A 99 -17.78 -18.78 -5.13
C PRO A 99 -17.21 -19.02 -3.72
N SER A 100 -16.02 -19.61 -3.64
CA SER A 100 -15.38 -19.96 -2.36
C SER A 100 -14.94 -18.74 -1.53
N THR A 101 -14.96 -17.54 -2.12
CA THR A 101 -14.57 -16.28 -1.50
C THR A 101 -15.73 -15.29 -1.53
N ASN A 102 -16.07 -14.73 -0.38
CA ASN A 102 -17.05 -13.64 -0.26
C ASN A 102 -16.45 -12.28 -0.67
N ASP A 103 -15.13 -12.22 -0.86
CA ASP A 103 -14.49 -11.03 -1.40
C ASP A 103 -14.49 -11.05 -2.92
N HIS A 104 -15.24 -10.14 -3.52
CA HIS A 104 -15.24 -9.90 -4.97
C HIS A 104 -13.89 -9.29 -5.44
N ASN A 105 -13.13 -8.68 -4.53
CA ASN A 105 -11.93 -7.89 -4.82
C ASN A 105 -10.63 -8.73 -4.70
N GLU A 106 -10.58 -9.72 -3.81
CA GLU A 106 -9.63 -10.86 -3.87
C GLU A 106 -10.02 -11.91 -4.94
N GLY A 107 -10.99 -11.59 -5.78
CA GLY A 107 -11.52 -12.45 -6.84
C GLY A 107 -10.61 -12.63 -8.07
N PRO A 108 -11.19 -12.95 -9.25
CA PRO A 108 -10.47 -13.24 -10.49
C PRO A 108 -9.40 -12.21 -10.90
N LEU A 109 -9.58 -10.94 -10.52
CA LEU A 109 -8.61 -9.88 -10.79
C LEU A 109 -7.31 -10.05 -9.98
N GLY A 110 -7.40 -10.47 -8.71
CA GLY A 110 -6.24 -10.79 -7.88
C GLY A 110 -5.43 -11.94 -8.49
N SER A 111 -6.11 -13.03 -8.85
CA SER A 111 -5.51 -14.16 -9.55
C SER A 111 -4.92 -13.76 -10.91
N TYR A 112 -5.59 -12.89 -11.67
CA TYR A 112 -5.07 -12.38 -12.95
C TYR A 112 -3.79 -11.57 -12.77
N ARG A 113 -3.73 -10.69 -11.76
CA ARG A 113 -2.53 -9.91 -11.45
C ARG A 113 -1.34 -10.80 -11.11
N VAL A 114 -1.56 -11.84 -10.32
CA VAL A 114 -0.53 -12.85 -10.00
C VAL A 114 -0.12 -13.60 -11.26
N HIS A 115 -1.09 -14.03 -12.08
CA HIS A 115 -0.84 -14.75 -13.33
C HIS A 115 0.03 -13.95 -14.30
N ILE A 116 -0.29 -12.68 -14.57
CA ILE A 116 0.47 -11.82 -15.48
C ILE A 116 1.88 -11.55 -14.96
N ARG A 117 2.08 -11.49 -13.64
CA ARG A 117 3.42 -11.35 -13.06
C ARG A 117 4.35 -12.51 -13.45
N TYR A 118 3.83 -13.74 -13.46
CA TYR A 118 4.59 -14.93 -13.86
C TYR A 118 4.52 -15.20 -15.37
N HIS A 119 3.49 -14.71 -16.05
CA HIS A 119 3.24 -14.92 -17.47
C HIS A 119 2.99 -13.58 -18.17
N PRO A 120 4.03 -12.73 -18.33
CA PRO A 120 3.86 -11.36 -18.86
C PRO A 120 3.36 -11.33 -20.30
N ASN A 121 3.55 -12.41 -21.05
CA ASN A 121 3.07 -12.55 -22.43
C ASN A 121 1.64 -13.10 -22.54
N SER A 122 0.99 -13.40 -21.41
CA SER A 122 -0.39 -13.90 -21.37
C SER A 122 -1.38 -12.76 -21.58
N THR A 123 -2.54 -13.09 -22.15
CA THR A 123 -3.66 -12.15 -22.30
C THR A 123 -4.77 -12.44 -21.28
N PRO A 124 -5.71 -11.51 -21.05
CA PRO A 124 -6.91 -11.76 -20.24
C PRO A 124 -7.71 -12.98 -20.72
N GLU A 125 -7.79 -13.17 -22.03
CA GLU A 125 -8.51 -14.29 -22.66
C GLU A 125 -7.82 -15.62 -22.34
N SER A 126 -6.49 -15.66 -22.46
CA SER A 126 -5.68 -16.84 -22.14
C SER A 126 -5.83 -17.23 -20.67
N PHE A 127 -5.80 -16.25 -19.77
CA PHE A 127 -6.05 -16.48 -18.35
C PHE A 127 -7.47 -17.01 -18.09
N SER A 128 -8.48 -16.36 -18.68
CA SER A 128 -9.88 -16.76 -18.52
C SER A 128 -10.17 -18.14 -19.10
N ALA A 129 -9.50 -18.51 -20.20
CA ALA A 129 -9.58 -19.86 -20.78
C ALA A 129 -8.94 -20.89 -19.84
N LEU A 130 -7.75 -20.61 -19.30
CA LEU A 130 -7.04 -21.49 -18.38
C LEU A 130 -7.82 -21.71 -17.07
N GLU A 131 -8.38 -20.64 -16.49
CA GLU A 131 -9.18 -20.75 -15.27
C GLU A 131 -10.46 -21.57 -15.51
N ARG A 132 -11.13 -21.39 -16.65
CA ARG A 132 -12.27 -22.24 -17.04
C ARG A 132 -11.86 -23.69 -17.26
N TYR A 133 -10.74 -23.91 -17.95
CA TYR A 133 -10.20 -25.25 -18.20
C TYR A 133 -9.95 -26.02 -16.90
N ARG A 134 -9.32 -25.36 -15.92
CA ARG A 134 -9.05 -25.93 -14.58
C ARG A 134 -10.34 -26.18 -13.81
N ARG A 135 -11.21 -25.17 -13.70
CA ARG A 135 -12.45 -25.25 -12.90
C ARG A 135 -13.43 -26.29 -13.42
N ASN A 136 -13.55 -26.40 -14.74
CA ASN A 136 -14.46 -27.36 -15.37
C ASN A 136 -13.86 -28.76 -15.50
N ASN A 137 -12.63 -28.96 -15.02
CA ASN A 137 -11.88 -30.21 -15.22
C ASN A 137 -11.90 -30.66 -16.68
N THR A 138 -11.68 -29.70 -17.59
CA THR A 138 -11.75 -29.93 -19.03
C THR A 138 -10.69 -30.93 -19.48
N GLU A 139 -9.60 -31.09 -18.73
CA GLU A 139 -8.60 -32.13 -18.94
C GLU A 139 -9.20 -33.54 -18.86
N SER A 140 -9.93 -33.85 -17.78
CA SER A 140 -10.56 -35.16 -17.61
C SER A 140 -11.64 -35.43 -18.66
N PHE A 141 -12.39 -34.39 -19.04
CA PHE A 141 -13.34 -34.48 -20.15
C PHE A 141 -12.63 -34.77 -21.47
N ALA A 142 -11.57 -34.02 -21.77
CA ALA A 142 -10.77 -34.18 -22.98
C ALA A 142 -10.18 -35.59 -23.07
N ALA A 143 -9.54 -36.06 -22.00
CA ALA A 143 -8.95 -37.40 -21.96
C ALA A 143 -9.95 -38.54 -22.20
N LYS A 144 -11.22 -38.34 -21.82
CA LYS A 144 -12.26 -39.36 -21.93
C LYS A 144 -13.03 -39.33 -23.24
N TYR A 145 -13.24 -38.15 -23.82
CA TYR A 145 -14.20 -37.96 -24.91
C TYR A 145 -13.59 -37.39 -26.20
N ILE A 146 -12.40 -36.77 -26.16
CA ILE A 146 -11.80 -36.16 -27.35
C ILE A 146 -10.94 -37.19 -28.08
N THR A 147 -11.19 -37.34 -29.37
CA THR A 147 -10.41 -38.20 -30.26
C THR A 147 -9.30 -37.43 -30.98
N ALA A 148 -8.43 -38.15 -31.69
CA ALA A 148 -7.37 -37.52 -32.50
C ALA A 148 -7.94 -36.60 -33.61
N GLU A 149 -9.10 -36.94 -34.18
CA GLU A 149 -9.76 -36.12 -35.20
C GLU A 149 -10.29 -34.80 -34.62
N ASP A 150 -10.85 -34.87 -33.41
CA ASP A 150 -11.32 -33.68 -32.68
C ASP A 150 -10.17 -32.74 -32.34
N LEU A 151 -9.01 -33.29 -31.93
CA LEU A 151 -7.80 -32.50 -31.69
C LEU A 151 -7.33 -31.80 -32.97
N LEU A 152 -7.32 -32.49 -34.12
CA LEU A 152 -6.97 -31.89 -35.41
C LEU A 152 -7.95 -30.81 -35.83
N TYR A 153 -9.23 -30.95 -35.51
CA TYR A 153 -10.21 -29.90 -35.71
C TYR A 153 -9.91 -28.68 -34.84
N VAL A 154 -9.73 -28.85 -33.53
CA VAL A 154 -9.40 -27.76 -32.60
C VAL A 154 -8.12 -27.03 -33.01
N MET A 155 -7.07 -27.77 -33.39
CA MET A 155 -5.81 -27.17 -33.86
C MET A 155 -6.00 -26.33 -35.13
N ARG A 156 -6.92 -26.71 -36.03
CA ARG A 156 -7.24 -25.91 -37.22
C ARG A 156 -7.99 -24.64 -36.84
N GLU A 157 -8.94 -24.71 -35.93
CA GLU A 157 -9.68 -23.53 -35.47
C GLU A 157 -8.76 -22.54 -34.73
N VAL A 158 -7.91 -23.02 -33.82
CA VAL A 158 -6.92 -22.16 -33.14
C VAL A 158 -6.01 -21.45 -34.14
N ARG A 159 -5.56 -22.14 -35.20
CA ARG A 159 -4.75 -21.50 -36.26
C ARG A 159 -5.52 -20.43 -37.03
N LYS A 160 -6.82 -20.60 -37.26
CA LYS A 160 -7.66 -19.58 -37.89
C LYS A 160 -7.82 -18.36 -36.98
N GLU A 161 -8.01 -18.59 -35.69
CA GLU A 161 -8.08 -17.52 -34.69
C GLU A 161 -6.74 -16.79 -34.58
N ASP A 162 -5.61 -17.48 -34.52
CA ASP A 162 -4.28 -16.86 -34.50
C ASP A 162 -4.01 -16.07 -35.78
N ALA A 163 -4.44 -16.59 -36.93
CA ALA A 163 -4.34 -15.89 -38.22
C ALA A 163 -5.19 -14.61 -38.29
N SER A 164 -6.18 -14.42 -37.39
CA SER A 164 -6.94 -13.18 -37.31
C SER A 164 -6.11 -11.98 -36.83
N GLY A 165 -4.96 -12.22 -36.19
CA GLY A 165 -4.10 -11.17 -35.66
C GLY A 165 -4.65 -10.42 -34.44
N ALA A 166 -5.79 -10.84 -33.88
CA ALA A 166 -6.42 -10.18 -32.72
C ALA A 166 -5.47 -10.06 -31.52
N ASN A 167 -4.67 -11.10 -31.23
CA ASN A 167 -3.67 -11.09 -30.17
C ASN A 167 -2.52 -10.09 -30.46
N VAL A 168 -2.14 -9.92 -31.73
CA VAL A 168 -1.12 -8.95 -32.14
C VAL A 168 -1.66 -7.52 -31.96
N ALA A 169 -2.89 -7.27 -32.42
CA ALA A 169 -3.56 -5.98 -32.26
C ALA A 169 -3.73 -5.60 -30.78
N PHE A 170 -4.14 -6.55 -29.93
CA PHE A 170 -4.24 -6.34 -28.49
C PHE A 170 -2.88 -5.95 -27.88
N ARG A 171 -1.81 -6.69 -28.21
CA ARG A 171 -0.46 -6.39 -27.71
C ARG A 171 0.03 -5.02 -28.17
N GLN A 172 -0.23 -4.64 -29.42
CA GLN A 172 0.10 -3.30 -29.93
C GLN A 172 -0.62 -2.21 -29.14
N ALA A 173 -1.94 -2.35 -28.93
CA ALA A 173 -2.71 -1.39 -28.13
C ALA A 173 -2.19 -1.28 -26.67
N VAL A 174 -1.78 -2.40 -26.06
CA VAL A 174 -1.17 -2.39 -24.72
C VAL A 174 0.15 -1.63 -24.73
N VAL A 175 1.02 -1.85 -25.72
CA VAL A 175 2.30 -1.13 -25.84
C VAL A 175 2.07 0.36 -26.04
N GLU A 176 1.18 0.75 -26.95
CA GLU A 176 0.83 2.14 -27.22
C GLU A 176 0.34 2.87 -25.97
N GLU A 177 -0.52 2.23 -25.17
CA GLU A 177 -1.03 2.80 -23.93
C GLU A 177 0.06 2.92 -22.86
N LEU A 178 0.97 1.94 -22.76
CA LEU A 178 2.12 2.01 -21.85
C LEU A 178 3.08 3.14 -22.25
N GLU A 179 3.36 3.30 -23.55
CA GLU A 179 4.18 4.40 -24.06
C GLU A 179 3.52 5.77 -23.81
N ARG A 180 2.20 5.87 -24.00
CA ARG A 180 1.43 7.08 -23.69
C ARG A 180 1.55 7.44 -22.21
N LYS A 181 1.36 6.46 -21.32
CA LYS A 181 1.52 6.66 -19.86
C LYS A 181 2.95 7.08 -19.51
N ALA A 182 3.95 6.43 -20.09
CA ALA A 182 5.35 6.76 -19.88
C ALA A 182 5.66 8.20 -20.33
N ARG A 183 5.13 8.64 -21.49
CA ARG A 183 5.30 10.01 -21.99
C ARG A 183 4.67 11.03 -21.03
N VAL A 184 3.42 10.81 -20.62
CA VAL A 184 2.73 11.68 -19.66
C VAL A 184 3.50 11.76 -18.35
N GLN A 185 4.01 10.63 -17.85
CA GLN A 185 4.78 10.61 -16.62
C GLN A 185 6.10 11.36 -16.75
N ARG A 186 6.84 11.18 -17.85
CA ARG A 186 8.07 11.93 -18.14
C ARG A 186 7.82 13.43 -18.21
N GLU A 187 6.72 13.84 -18.83
CA GLU A 187 6.34 15.25 -18.90
C GLU A 187 5.97 15.82 -17.54
N LYS A 188 5.19 15.10 -16.72
CA LYS A 188 4.89 15.49 -15.34
C LYS A 188 6.17 15.66 -14.51
N VAL A 189 7.09 14.70 -14.61
CA VAL A 189 8.39 14.77 -13.93
C VAL A 189 9.19 15.96 -14.43
N ARG A 190 9.29 16.19 -15.74
CA ARG A 190 10.00 17.34 -16.31
C ARG A 190 9.42 18.66 -15.79
N MET A 191 8.10 18.84 -15.87
CA MET A 191 7.42 20.05 -15.39
C MET A 191 7.64 20.26 -13.88
N ALA A 192 7.57 19.20 -13.08
CA ALA A 192 7.83 19.27 -11.65
C ALA A 192 9.29 19.67 -11.36
N THR A 193 10.25 19.09 -12.09
CA THR A 193 11.68 19.44 -11.96
C THR A 193 11.96 20.88 -12.37
N GLU A 194 11.38 21.38 -13.46
CA GLU A 194 11.52 22.76 -13.91
C GLU A 194 10.91 23.75 -12.90
N LYS A 195 9.72 23.45 -12.37
CA LYS A 195 9.08 24.26 -11.31
C LYS A 195 9.96 24.31 -10.05
N LYS A 196 10.53 23.17 -9.66
CA LYS A 196 11.45 23.08 -8.52
C LYS A 196 12.72 23.89 -8.75
N GLN A 197 13.37 23.75 -9.91
CA GLN A 197 14.58 24.50 -10.27
C GLN A 197 14.32 26.02 -10.27
N LYS A 198 13.26 26.48 -10.94
CA LYS A 198 12.87 27.91 -10.94
C LYS A 198 12.60 28.44 -9.54
N ARG A 199 11.95 27.63 -8.68
CA ARG A 199 11.71 28.00 -7.28
C ARG A 199 13.03 28.11 -6.52
N GLU A 200 13.94 27.15 -6.66
CA GLU A 200 15.25 27.19 -6.02
C GLU A 200 16.09 28.39 -6.48
N GLU A 201 16.10 28.70 -7.78
CA GLU A 201 16.77 29.87 -8.34
C GLU A 201 16.20 31.17 -7.77
N LEU A 202 14.87 31.30 -7.68
CA LEU A 202 14.19 32.46 -7.11
C LEU A 202 14.53 32.64 -5.62
N LEU A 203 14.58 31.54 -4.86
CA LEU A 203 14.96 31.58 -3.44
C LEU A 203 16.42 31.98 -3.26
N ARG A 204 17.33 31.48 -4.12
CA ARG A 204 18.74 31.90 -4.12
C ARG A 204 18.90 33.37 -4.47
N ALA A 205 18.15 33.87 -5.45
CA ALA A 205 18.20 35.26 -5.90
C ALA A 205 17.60 36.25 -4.87
N THR A 206 16.54 35.86 -4.16
CA THR A 206 15.90 36.70 -3.13
C THR A 206 16.88 37.02 -1.99
N GLY A 207 17.78 36.08 -1.67
CA GLY A 207 18.72 36.22 -0.57
C GLY A 207 18.05 36.18 0.81
N LEU A 208 18.86 36.00 1.84
CA LEU A 208 18.40 36.02 3.22
C LEU A 208 18.31 37.48 3.70
N GLU A 209 17.13 37.92 4.14
CA GLU A 209 16.98 39.21 4.81
C GLU A 209 17.35 39.07 6.29
N GLN A 210 18.26 39.93 6.77
CA GLN A 210 18.72 39.90 8.16
C GLN A 210 18.19 41.06 9.01
N ASP A 211 17.59 42.08 8.38
CA ASP A 211 17.01 43.21 9.10
C ASP A 211 15.62 42.85 9.69
N ARG A 212 15.56 42.80 11.02
CA ARG A 212 14.33 42.49 11.78
C ARG A 212 13.20 43.47 11.51
N GLU A 213 13.51 44.76 11.35
CA GLU A 213 12.49 45.79 11.11
C GLU A 213 11.92 45.69 9.69
N LYS A 214 12.75 45.25 8.75
CA LYS A 214 12.31 44.96 7.37
C LYS A 214 11.44 43.71 7.31
N ILE A 215 11.80 42.63 8.03
CA ILE A 215 10.99 41.39 8.12
C ILE A 215 9.61 41.67 8.72
N ARG A 216 9.52 42.50 9.76
CA ARG A 216 8.24 42.90 10.39
C ARG A 216 7.25 43.53 9.40
N LYS A 217 7.78 44.28 8.42
CA LYS A 217 7.01 44.99 7.40
C LYS A 217 6.72 44.15 6.15
N MET A 218 7.21 42.92 6.07
CA MET A 218 7.00 42.06 4.90
C MET A 218 5.54 41.64 4.75
N THR A 219 5.14 41.44 3.49
CA THR A 219 3.85 40.87 3.10
C THR A 219 3.84 39.35 3.31
N VAL A 220 2.66 38.72 3.32
CA VAL A 220 2.54 37.26 3.47
C VAL A 220 3.34 36.48 2.42
N PRO A 221 3.33 36.86 1.11
CA PRO A 221 4.17 36.21 0.11
C PRO A 221 5.68 36.32 0.41
N GLN A 222 6.14 37.48 0.86
CA GLN A 222 7.55 37.70 1.22
C GLN A 222 7.95 36.88 2.45
N LEU A 223 7.08 36.76 3.44
CA LEU A 223 7.32 35.90 4.61
C LEU A 223 7.36 34.42 4.24
N LYS A 224 6.51 33.96 3.29
CA LYS A 224 6.60 32.59 2.75
C LYS A 224 7.92 32.36 2.03
N GLN A 225 8.37 33.31 1.22
CA GLN A 225 9.68 33.23 0.55
C GLN A 225 10.84 33.17 1.56
N GLN A 226 10.85 34.01 2.59
CA GLN A 226 11.89 33.95 3.64
C GLN A 226 11.84 32.63 4.42
N TYR A 227 10.64 32.13 4.74
CA TYR A 227 10.47 30.81 5.35
C TYR A 227 11.06 29.70 4.46
N ASP A 228 10.79 29.75 3.16
CA ASP A 228 11.33 28.78 2.18
C ASP A 228 12.86 28.86 2.07
N VAL A 229 13.46 30.06 2.15
CA VAL A 229 14.93 30.22 2.22
C VAL A 229 15.49 29.52 3.46
N TYR A 230 14.89 29.73 4.63
CA TYR A 230 15.31 29.04 5.87
C TYR A 230 15.14 27.52 5.79
N LYS A 231 14.09 27.04 5.12
CA LYS A 231 13.80 25.61 4.99
C LYS A 231 14.70 24.89 3.97
N LEU A 232 14.83 25.45 2.77
CA LEU A 232 15.43 24.78 1.62
C LEU A 232 16.92 25.11 1.43
N ILE A 233 17.33 26.33 1.74
CA ILE A 233 18.72 26.78 1.55
C ILE A 233 19.52 26.63 2.84
N ILE A 234 19.05 27.25 3.93
CA ILE A 234 19.75 27.26 5.22
C ILE A 234 19.57 25.94 5.97
N LYS A 235 18.48 25.22 5.69
CA LYS A 235 18.12 23.95 6.34
C LYS A 235 18.04 24.07 7.87
N ASP A 236 17.38 25.12 8.36
CA ASP A 236 17.15 25.32 9.80
C ASP A 236 16.40 24.12 10.40
N THR A 237 16.95 23.55 11.48
CA THR A 237 16.50 22.26 12.05
C THR A 237 15.09 22.30 12.62
N VAL A 238 14.59 23.49 13.00
CA VAL A 238 13.24 23.68 13.52
C VAL A 238 12.25 23.93 12.39
N ILE A 239 12.61 24.79 11.43
CA ILE A 239 11.79 25.07 10.24
C ILE A 239 11.58 23.80 9.42
N LEU A 240 12.59 22.94 9.28
CA LEU A 240 12.48 21.65 8.56
C LEU A 240 11.37 20.75 9.10
N LYS A 241 11.12 20.78 10.42
CA LYS A 241 10.08 19.98 11.09
C LYS A 241 8.68 20.59 11.00
N THR A 242 8.56 21.80 10.48
CA THR A 242 7.29 22.52 10.36
C THR A 242 6.87 22.65 8.90
N THR A 243 5.58 22.86 8.67
CA THR A 243 5.03 23.13 7.34
C THR A 243 4.22 24.42 7.35
N LEU A 244 4.19 25.15 6.23
CA LEU A 244 3.40 26.37 6.10
C LEU A 244 1.90 26.14 6.34
N VAL A 245 1.42 24.90 6.14
CA VAL A 245 0.04 24.48 6.42
C VAL A 245 -0.24 24.52 7.93
N SER A 246 0.70 24.10 8.77
CA SER A 246 0.56 24.16 10.23
C SER A 246 0.61 25.58 10.82
N ILE A 247 1.04 26.58 10.03
CA ILE A 247 1.13 27.99 10.44
C ILE A 247 0.34 28.90 9.48
N PRO A 248 -1.01 28.80 9.45
CA PRO A 248 -1.81 29.46 8.44
C PRO A 248 -1.89 30.99 8.61
N ARG A 249 -1.73 31.52 9.84
CA ARG A 249 -1.85 32.97 10.09
C ARG A 249 -0.58 33.71 9.68
N ARG A 250 -0.71 35.01 9.38
CA ARG A 250 0.44 35.86 9.06
C ARG A 250 1.40 35.99 10.25
N GLN A 251 0.86 36.14 11.46
CA GLN A 251 1.67 36.35 12.66
C GLN A 251 2.54 35.12 12.97
N ASP A 252 1.96 33.92 12.91
CA ASP A 252 2.71 32.68 13.14
C ASP A 252 3.87 32.51 12.14
N LYS A 253 3.69 32.92 10.87
CA LYS A 253 4.77 32.93 9.87
C LYS A 253 5.84 33.96 10.19
N LEU A 254 5.45 35.16 10.64
CA LEU A 254 6.39 36.19 11.07
C LEU A 254 7.24 35.69 12.23
N ASP A 255 6.60 35.13 13.26
CA ASP A 255 7.27 34.65 14.46
C ASP A 255 8.21 33.48 14.14
N ALA A 256 7.80 32.57 13.24
CA ALA A 256 8.65 31.49 12.77
C ALA A 256 9.90 31.98 12.03
N VAL A 257 9.76 32.97 11.13
CA VAL A 257 10.88 33.57 10.38
C VAL A 257 11.82 34.34 11.31
N LEU A 258 11.28 35.11 12.26
CA LEU A 258 12.10 35.85 13.24
C LEU A 258 12.87 34.91 14.18
N ALA A 259 12.22 33.83 14.65
CA ALA A 259 12.89 32.82 15.47
C ALA A 259 13.98 32.06 14.69
N ALA A 260 13.76 31.82 13.38
CA ALA A 260 14.78 31.23 12.52
C ALA A 260 15.97 32.16 12.29
N LEU A 261 15.71 33.47 12.12
CA LEU A 261 16.77 34.48 12.04
C LEU A 261 17.60 34.52 13.33
N GLU A 262 16.97 34.43 14.49
CA GLU A 262 17.66 34.36 15.78
C GLU A 262 18.62 33.18 15.86
N ARG A 263 18.14 31.98 15.53
CA ARG A 263 18.98 30.76 15.51
C ARG A 263 20.12 30.87 14.48
N TYR A 264 19.84 31.42 13.31
CA TYR A 264 20.86 31.64 12.28
C TYR A 264 21.96 32.58 12.77
N GLN A 265 21.59 33.69 13.42
CA GLN A 265 22.54 34.66 14.00
C GLN A 265 23.35 34.05 15.15
N GLU A 266 22.75 33.18 15.98
CA GLU A 266 23.44 32.47 17.05
C GLU A 266 24.47 31.47 16.51
N ASN A 267 24.11 30.69 15.49
CA ASN A 267 25.04 29.75 14.84
C ASN A 267 26.23 30.50 14.22
N LEU A 268 25.98 31.61 13.51
CA LEU A 268 27.04 32.47 12.97
C LEU A 268 27.97 33.05 14.04
N ARG A 269 27.45 33.38 15.23
CA ARG A 269 28.28 33.88 16.34
C ARG A 269 29.15 32.79 16.95
N THR A 270 28.70 31.54 16.90
CA THR A 270 29.41 30.40 17.47
C THR A 270 30.57 29.95 16.57
N ASP A 271 30.45 30.15 15.25
CA ASP A 271 31.50 29.83 14.26
C ASP A 271 32.66 30.85 14.21
N VAL A 272 32.55 32.01 14.87
CA VAL A 272 33.52 33.13 14.76
C VAL A 272 34.52 33.19 15.95
N ILE A 273 34.58 32.18 16.81
CA ILE A 273 35.62 32.09 17.85
C ILE A 273 36.82 31.28 17.31
N PRO A 274 38.02 31.87 17.07
CA PRO A 274 39.20 31.10 16.71
C PRO A 274 39.72 30.38 17.95
N ALA A 275 39.46 29.07 18.03
CA ALA A 275 40.12 28.20 18.98
C ALA A 275 41.62 28.13 18.64
N THR A 276 42.43 28.58 19.59
CA THR A 276 43.89 28.53 19.57
C THR A 276 44.36 27.08 19.68
N SER A 277 45.30 26.69 18.82
CA SER A 277 46.16 25.48 18.88
C SER A 277 45.50 24.12 19.14
N THR A 278 45.55 23.23 18.14
CA THR A 278 46.54 22.14 18.13
C THR A 278 46.67 21.58 16.71
N SER A 279 47.91 21.59 16.24
CA SER A 279 48.40 20.96 15.01
C SER A 279 48.22 19.45 15.04
N GLN A 280 47.62 18.88 13.98
CA GLN A 280 48.16 17.69 13.33
C GLN A 280 47.60 17.54 11.90
N CYS A 281 48.52 17.18 11.01
CA CYS A 281 48.43 17.11 9.56
C CYS A 281 48.17 15.66 9.11
N VAL A 282 47.86 15.50 7.81
CA VAL A 282 47.93 14.26 6.97
C VAL A 282 46.61 13.47 6.94
N THR A 283 45.94 13.13 5.82
CA THR A 283 46.11 13.29 4.35
C THR A 283 44.77 13.03 3.64
N ASP A 284 44.63 13.60 2.44
CA ASP A 284 43.63 13.29 1.40
C ASP A 284 43.52 11.81 1.01
N THR A 285 42.29 11.36 0.73
CA THR A 285 41.88 10.77 -0.58
C THR A 285 40.36 10.74 -0.70
N PRO A 286 39.77 11.06 -1.88
CA PRO A 286 38.33 11.03 -2.11
C PRO A 286 37.89 9.68 -2.70
N GLU A 287 36.97 8.99 -2.05
CA GLU A 287 36.20 7.92 -2.68
C GLU A 287 34.80 8.42 -2.99
N MET A 288 34.53 8.51 -4.30
CA MET A 288 33.21 8.41 -4.88
C MET A 288 32.55 7.13 -4.36
N ASP A 289 31.38 7.24 -3.76
CA ASP A 289 30.41 6.16 -3.91
C ASP A 289 29.02 6.71 -4.21
N SER A 290 28.52 6.18 -5.32
CA SER A 290 27.24 6.44 -5.92
C SER A 290 26.20 5.56 -5.27
N ASP A 291 25.30 6.14 -4.48
CA ASP A 291 24.04 5.49 -4.16
C ASP A 291 22.89 6.43 -4.51
N THR A 292 22.31 6.13 -5.67
CA THR A 292 21.07 6.73 -6.17
C THR A 292 19.94 5.99 -5.46
N GLU A 293 19.60 6.45 -4.25
CA GLU A 293 18.38 6.01 -3.58
C GLU A 293 17.16 6.61 -4.29
N MET A 294 16.37 5.70 -4.84
CA MET A 294 15.02 5.93 -5.35
C MET A 294 14.15 6.37 -4.18
N VAL A 295 13.90 7.66 -4.06
CA VAL A 295 12.89 8.19 -3.13
C VAL A 295 11.54 8.15 -3.83
N ASP A 296 10.70 7.25 -3.33
CA ASP A 296 9.29 7.14 -3.65
C ASP A 296 8.60 8.49 -3.51
N ALA A 297 8.08 9.00 -4.62
CA ALA A 297 7.26 10.21 -4.65
C ALA A 297 5.84 9.86 -4.18
N GLU A 298 5.69 9.64 -2.89
CA GLU A 298 4.37 9.68 -2.24
C GLU A 298 4.02 11.13 -1.86
N GLY A 299 2.99 11.65 -2.52
CA GLY A 299 1.99 12.54 -1.93
C GLY A 299 2.44 13.92 -1.45
N ASP A 300 2.69 14.84 -2.39
CA ASP A 300 2.40 16.27 -2.13
C ASP A 300 1.11 16.62 -2.88
N GLU A 301 -0.01 16.37 -2.21
CA GLU A 301 -1.34 16.85 -2.54
C GLU A 301 -1.34 18.38 -2.41
N PHE A 302 -0.90 19.08 -3.45
CA PHE A 302 -1.20 20.50 -3.60
C PHE A 302 -2.56 20.63 -4.28
N ALA A 303 -3.55 20.97 -3.46
CA ALA A 303 -4.86 21.46 -3.87
C ALA A 303 -4.69 22.72 -4.73
N ASP A 304 -4.92 22.59 -6.02
CA ASP A 304 -5.27 23.70 -6.90
C ASP A 304 -6.81 23.68 -7.04
N GLU A 305 -7.48 24.36 -6.11
CA GLU A 305 -8.81 24.93 -6.34
C GLU A 305 -8.63 26.16 -7.24
N ALA A 306 -9.01 26.06 -8.52
CA ALA A 306 -9.78 27.06 -9.27
C ALA A 306 -9.73 26.78 -10.79
N GLU A 307 -10.90 26.99 -11.42
CA GLU A 307 -11.14 27.12 -12.88
C GLU A 307 -11.49 25.83 -13.66
N GLU A 308 -12.68 25.28 -13.38
CA GLU A 308 -13.53 24.66 -14.41
C GLU A 308 -14.99 25.14 -14.20
N GLU A 309 -15.26 26.37 -14.60
CA GLU A 309 -16.59 26.79 -15.04
C GLU A 309 -16.50 27.07 -16.55
N GLU A 310 -17.57 26.71 -17.27
CA GLU A 310 -17.76 26.82 -18.73
C GLU A 310 -17.19 25.69 -19.60
N LEU A 311 -17.92 24.55 -19.70
CA LEU A 311 -18.33 24.03 -21.00
C LEU A 311 -19.43 22.95 -20.92
N TYR A 312 -20.67 23.32 -20.60
CA TYR A 312 -21.85 22.53 -21.01
C TYR A 312 -23.04 23.47 -21.27
N HIS A 313 -23.17 23.87 -22.53
CA HIS A 313 -24.45 24.15 -23.18
C HIS A 313 -24.52 23.32 -24.46
#